data_AF-A0A368CC02-F1
#
_entry.id   AF-A0A368CC02-F1
#
_cell.length_a   1.000
_cell.length_b   1.000
_cell.length_c   1.000
_cell.angle_alpha   90.00
_cell.angle_beta   90.00
_cell.angle_gamma   90.00
#
_symmetry.space_group_name_H-M   'P 1'
#
loop_
_entity.id
_entity.type
_entity.pdbx_description
1 polymer ?
#
loop_
_entity_poly.entity_id
_entity_poly.type
_entity_poly.pdbx_seq_one_letter_code
_entity_poly.pdbx_strand_id
1 'polypeptide(L)'
;MTSRWWRGLAWANFGLLMAAVLKFIPIGISLTHGVTLSADQIARGLADERAWALDLISDTPYLLMVWILVALLLRRQTGDAMIRPWRSGM
;
A
#
# COMPACT_ATOMS: atom_id res chain seq x y z
N MET A 1 26.04 -5.34 -13.29
CA MET A 1 25.44 -4.31 -14.17
C MET A 1 23.93 -4.30 -13.93
N THR A 2 23.43 -3.45 -13.05
CA THR A 2 21.99 -3.32 -12.80
C THR A 2 21.35 -2.59 -13.99
N SER A 3 20.61 -3.33 -14.82
CA SER A 3 19.95 -2.76 -15.99
C SER A 3 18.94 -1.67 -15.57
N ARG A 4 18.79 -0.63 -16.39
CA ARG A 4 17.81 0.46 -16.14
C ARG A 4 16.40 -0.08 -15.92
N TRP A 5 16.08 -1.23 -16.52
CA TRP A 5 14.83 -1.95 -16.36
C TRP A 5 14.57 -2.39 -14.91
N TRP A 6 15.54 -3.03 -14.25
CA TRP A 6 15.38 -3.47 -12.85
C TRP A 6 15.20 -2.30 -11.90
N ARG A 7 15.86 -1.17 -12.17
CA ARG A 7 15.68 0.06 -11.39
C ARG A 7 14.29 0.65 -11.57
N GLY A 8 13.75 0.63 -12.78
CA GLY A 8 12.36 1.01 -13.05
C GLY A 8 11.36 0.10 -12.33
N LEU A 9 11.60 -1.21 -12.35
CA LEU A 9 10.78 -2.19 -11.63
C LEU A 9 10.78 -1.97 -10.11
N ALA A 10 11.95 -1.66 -9.53
CA ALA A 10 12.09 -1.34 -8.11
C ALA A 10 11.33 -0.05 -7.74
N TRP A 11 11.37 0.98 -8.59
CA TRP A 11 10.57 2.20 -8.41
C TRP A 11 9.07 1.93 -8.50
N ALA A 12 8.63 1.12 -9.47
CA ALA A 12 7.24 0.72 -9.58
C ALA A 12 6.78 -0.09 -8.34
N ASN A 13 7.61 -1.01 -7.86
CA ASN A 13 7.33 -1.78 -6.65
C ASN A 13 7.25 -0.88 -5.39
N PHE A 14 8.13 0.11 -5.29
CA PHE A 14 8.07 1.11 -4.22
C PHE A 14 6.79 1.97 -4.32
N GLY A 15 6.39 2.37 -5.52
CA GLY A 15 5.13 3.07 -5.75
C GLY A 15 3.91 2.23 -5.34
N LEU A 16 3.95 0.93 -5.60
CA LEU A 16 2.94 -0.05 -5.16
C LEU A 16 2.78 -0.05 -3.63
N LEU A 17 3.91 -0.04 -2.91
CA LEU A 17 3.92 0.02 -1.45
C LEU A 17 3.35 1.34 -0.94
N MET A 18 3.72 2.47 -1.56
CA MET A 18 3.15 3.78 -1.22
C MET A 18 1.64 3.82 -1.49
N ALA A 19 1.16 3.32 -2.62
CA ALA A 19 -0.26 3.23 -2.92
C ALA A 19 -1.01 2.39 -1.86
N ALA A 20 -0.43 1.27 -1.44
CA ALA A 20 -0.98 0.45 -0.35
C ALA A 20 -1.05 1.23 0.97
N VAL A 21 -0.05 2.04 1.32
CA VAL A 21 -0.07 2.88 2.53
C VAL A 21 -1.11 3.99 2.44
N LEU A 22 -1.23 4.67 1.29
CA LEU A 22 -2.20 5.74 1.11
C LEU A 22 -3.65 5.24 1.23
N LYS A 23 -3.92 3.98 0.89
CA LYS A 23 -5.25 3.36 1.07
C LYS A 23 -5.71 3.34 2.53
N PHE A 24 -4.81 3.43 3.52
CA PHE A 24 -5.18 3.46 4.94
C PHE A 24 -5.61 4.84 5.46
N ILE A 25 -5.38 5.92 4.70
CA ILE A 25 -5.74 7.29 5.12
C ILE A 25 -7.23 7.43 5.44
N PRO A 26 -8.18 6.94 4.61
CA PRO A 26 -9.61 7.06 4.89
C PRO A 26 -10.04 6.33 6.17
N ILE A 27 -9.46 5.15 6.45
CA ILE A 27 -9.70 4.45 7.72
C ILE A 27 -9.13 5.22 8.91
N GLY A 28 -7.92 5.79 8.77
CA GLY A 28 -7.33 6.63 9.82
C GLY A 28 -8.21 7.83 10.17
N ILE A 29 -8.73 8.54 9.16
CA ILE A 29 -9.69 9.64 9.33
C ILE A 29 -11.01 9.12 9.92
N SER A 30 -11.48 7.96 9.50
CA SER A 30 -12.72 7.41 10.03
C SER A 30 -12.60 6.98 11.50
N LEU A 31 -11.43 6.49 11.92
CA LEU A 31 -11.13 6.11 13.31
C LEU A 31 -11.05 7.31 14.25
N THR A 32 -10.68 8.51 13.78
CA THR A 32 -10.71 9.72 14.63
C THR A 32 -12.13 10.12 15.03
N HIS A 33 -13.14 9.68 14.26
CA HIS A 33 -14.56 9.90 14.59
C HIS A 33 -15.10 8.92 15.65
N GLY A 34 -14.25 8.00 16.16
CA GLY A 34 -14.55 7.07 17.26
C GLY A 34 -14.91 5.65 16.79
N VAL A 35 -14.45 4.60 17.46
CA VAL A 35 -14.64 3.19 17.03
C VAL A 35 -16.13 2.83 16.85
N THR A 36 -17.01 3.39 17.68
CA THR A 36 -18.46 3.26 17.57
C THR A 36 -19.08 4.56 17.05
N LEU A 37 -19.72 4.51 15.88
CA LEU A 37 -20.47 5.65 15.37
C LEU A 37 -21.72 5.88 16.23
N SER A 38 -21.95 7.12 16.65
CA SER A 38 -23.23 7.52 17.23
C SER A 38 -24.33 7.56 16.17
N ALA A 39 -25.60 7.45 16.58
CA ALA A 39 -26.75 7.50 15.65
C ALA A 39 -26.73 8.76 14.74
N ASP A 40 -26.29 9.90 15.28
CA ASP A 40 -26.14 11.16 14.53
C ASP A 40 -25.02 11.14 13.48
N GLN A 41 -24.01 10.29 13.67
CA GLN A 41 -22.93 10.10 12.71
C GLN A 41 -23.33 9.11 11.61
N ILE A 42 -24.08 8.06 11.97
CA ILE A 42 -24.68 7.14 11.00
C ILE A 42 -25.65 7.90 10.08
N ALA A 43 -26.50 8.75 10.65
CA ALA A 43 -27.43 9.60 9.89
C ALA A 43 -26.72 10.61 8.95
N ARG A 44 -25.45 10.92 9.21
CA ARG A 44 -24.60 11.78 8.36
C ARG A 44 -23.86 11.04 7.24
N GLY A 45 -24.05 9.73 7.11
CA GLY A 45 -23.41 8.92 6.05
C GLY A 45 -22.03 8.38 6.39
N LEU A 46 -21.54 8.57 7.63
CA LEU A 46 -20.23 8.05 8.06
C LEU A 46 -20.17 6.51 8.09
N ALA A 47 -21.32 5.83 8.13
CA ALA A 47 -21.40 4.38 8.00
C ALA A 47 -21.03 3.92 6.58
N ASP A 48 -21.50 4.63 5.55
CA ASP A 48 -21.18 4.33 4.15
C ASP A 48 -19.73 4.69 3.83
N GLU A 49 -19.22 5.80 4.37
CA GLU A 49 -17.80 6.16 4.27
C GLU A 49 -16.89 5.10 4.90
N ARG A 50 -17.31 4.50 6.02
CA ARG A 50 -16.59 3.36 6.62
C ARG A 50 -16.65 2.11 5.78
N ALA A 51 -17.82 1.77 5.27
CA ALA A 51 -17.98 0.60 4.41
C ALA A 51 -17.12 0.73 3.15
N TRP A 52 -17.11 1.91 2.53
CA TRP A 52 -16.26 2.24 1.40
C TRP A 52 -14.76 2.19 1.73
N ALA A 53 -14.35 2.73 2.88
CA ALA A 53 -12.95 2.69 3.32
C ALA A 53 -12.47 1.25 3.59
N LEU A 54 -13.33 0.40 4.18
CA LEU A 54 -13.05 -1.02 4.38
C LEU A 54 -12.95 -1.77 3.06
N ASP A 55 -13.87 -1.51 2.13
CA ASP A 55 -13.86 -2.10 0.78
C ASP A 55 -12.56 -1.73 0.04
N LEU A 56 -12.16 -0.46 0.10
CA LEU A 56 -10.93 0.03 -0.53
C LEU A 56 -9.64 -0.64 -0.03
N ILE A 57 -9.61 -1.03 1.25
CA ILE A 57 -8.46 -1.70 1.91
C ILE A 57 -8.56 -3.23 1.82
N SER A 58 -9.73 -3.79 1.49
CA SER A 58 -9.90 -5.24 1.34
C SER A 58 -8.96 -5.84 0.28
N ASP A 59 -8.59 -5.05 -0.73
CA ASP A 59 -7.64 -5.44 -1.79
C ASP A 59 -6.16 -5.37 -1.37
N THR A 60 -5.85 -4.77 -0.22
CA THR A 60 -4.47 -4.55 0.25
C THR A 60 -3.65 -5.83 0.39
N PRO A 61 -4.19 -6.97 0.85
CA PRO A 61 -3.46 -8.24 0.92
C PRO A 61 -2.94 -8.68 -0.46
N TYR A 62 -3.73 -8.50 -1.53
CA TYR A 62 -3.32 -8.83 -2.88
C TYR A 62 -2.20 -7.92 -3.38
N LEU A 63 -2.31 -6.61 -3.12
CA LEU A 63 -1.25 -5.63 -3.40
C LEU A 63 0.06 -5.98 -2.69
N LEU A 64 -0.01 -6.36 -1.40
CA LEU A 64 1.15 -6.81 -0.64
C LEU A 64 1.74 -8.11 -1.19
N MET A 65 0.89 -9.04 -1.62
CA MET A 65 1.34 -10.30 -2.22
C MET A 65 2.12 -10.06 -3.52
N VAL A 66 1.60 -9.19 -4.40
CA VAL A 66 2.30 -8.75 -5.61
C VAL A 66 3.61 -8.05 -5.28
N TRP A 67 3.60 -7.16 -4.27
CA TRP A 67 4.79 -6.45 -3.82
C TRP A 67 5.90 -7.41 -3.32
N ILE A 68 5.54 -8.42 -2.51
CA ILE A 68 6.46 -9.47 -2.05
C ILE A 68 6.99 -10.27 -3.24
N LEU A 69 6.12 -10.64 -4.18
CA LEU A 69 6.50 -11.44 -5.35
C LEU A 69 7.53 -10.69 -6.22
N VAL A 70 7.30 -9.40 -6.46
CA VAL A 70 8.22 -8.54 -7.22
C VAL A 70 9.52 -8.31 -6.45
N ALA A 71 9.46 -8.12 -5.13
CA ALA A 71 10.66 -7.98 -4.28
C ALA A 71 11.51 -9.27 -4.28
N LEU A 72 10.87 -10.45 -4.26
CA LEU A 72 11.56 -11.75 -4.37
C LEU A 72 12.19 -11.93 -5.75
N LEU A 73 11.49 -11.53 -6.81
CA LEU A 73 11.98 -11.62 -8.18
C LEU A 73 13.18 -10.70 -8.39
N LEU A 74 13.12 -9.46 -7.90
CA LEU A 74 14.26 -8.55 -7.84
C LEU A 74 15.42 -9.17 -7.06
N ARG A 75 15.17 -9.68 -5.85
CA ARG A 75 16.22 -10.32 -5.04
C ARG A 75 16.89 -11.50 -5.74
N ARG A 76 16.12 -12.31 -6.47
CA ARG A 76 16.68 -13.45 -7.24
C ARG A 76 17.53 -13.00 -8.43
N GLN A 77 17.16 -11.92 -9.11
CA GLN A 77 17.81 -11.48 -10.35
C GLN A 77 18.99 -10.54 -10.08
N THR A 78 18.88 -9.66 -9.08
CA THR A 78 19.90 -8.66 -8.74
C THR A 78 20.66 -8.95 -7.45
N GLY A 79 20.32 -10.00 -6.70
CA GLY A 79 20.92 -10.33 -5.39
C GLY A 79 20.43 -9.45 -4.23
N ASP A 80 19.92 -8.25 -4.55
CA ASP A 80 19.30 -7.31 -3.64
C ASP A 80 17.80 -7.18 -3.95
N ALA A 81 16.97 -7.17 -2.91
CA ALA A 81 15.54 -6.94 -3.02
C ALA A 81 15.21 -5.51 -3.48
N MET A 82 16.18 -4.58 -3.45
CA MET A 82 16.03 -3.19 -3.94
C MET A 82 14.80 -2.47 -3.37
N ILE A 83 14.46 -2.76 -2.11
CA ILE A 83 13.32 -2.14 -1.39
C ILE A 83 13.51 -0.61 -1.31
N ARG A 84 14.75 -0.14 -1.36
CA ARG A 84 15.13 1.28 -1.41
C ARG A 84 15.76 1.59 -2.77
N PRO A 85 14.98 1.93 -3.81
CA PRO A 85 15.51 2.14 -5.16
C PRO A 85 16.53 3.29 -5.27
N TRP A 86 16.55 4.19 -4.28
CA TRP A 86 17.52 5.28 -4.14
C TRP A 86 18.87 4.86 -3.56
N ARG A 87 18.97 3.72 -2.89
CA ARG A 87 20.27 3.12 -2.55
C ARG A 87 20.77 2.38 -3.79
N SER A 88 21.44 3.09 -4.69
CA SER A 88 22.50 2.45 -5.49
C SER A 88 23.53 1.96 -4.49
N GLY A 89 23.67 0.64 -4.36
CA GLY A 89 24.59 0.03 -3.40
C GLY A 89 25.99 0.64 -3.44
N MET A 90 26.61 0.69 -2.26
CA MET A 90 28.07 0.61 -2.17
C MET A 90 28.54 -0.71 -2.79
#